data_AF-A0A9D1LUI3-F1
#
_entry.id   AF-A0A9D1LUI3-F1
#
_cell.length_a   1.000
_cell.length_b   1.000
_cell.length_c   1.000
_cell.angle_alpha   90.00
_cell.angle_beta   90.00
_cell.angle_gamma   90.00
#
_symmetry.space_group_name_H-M   'P 1'
#
loop_
_entity.id
_entity.type
_entity.pdbx_description
1 polymer ?
#
loop_
_entity_poly.entity_id
_entity_poly.type
_entity_poly.pdbx_seq_one_letter_code
_entity_poly.pdbx_strand_id
1 'polypeptide(L)'
;MFLEYTDYKNLGGVIAEEDVFALYERQAAAKADYYTQGRISALEEIPTAVQEAVARITDLLFHKKDGEIKACSNDGVSITYADTQGVDAAVLQILRETLSPELMFRGVAR
;
A
#
# COMPACT_ATOMS: atom_id res chain seq x y z
N MET A 1 -4.39 8.99 -9.47
CA MET A 1 -4.66 7.55 -9.47
C MET A 1 -3.35 6.92 -9.89
N PHE A 2 -2.79 6.10 -9.01
CA PHE A 2 -1.47 5.49 -9.22
C PHE A 2 -1.56 4.10 -9.84
N LEU A 3 -2.74 3.48 -9.77
CA LEU A 3 -2.98 2.11 -10.19
C LEU A 3 -4.38 1.99 -10.81
N GLU A 4 -4.46 1.39 -11.99
CA GLU A 4 -5.73 1.05 -12.64
C GLU A 4 -6.32 -0.23 -12.05
N TYR A 5 -7.65 -0.37 -12.08
CA TYR A 5 -8.32 -1.54 -11.49
C TYR A 5 -7.87 -2.86 -12.16
N THR A 6 -7.65 -2.84 -13.47
CA THR A 6 -7.14 -4.02 -14.19
C THR A 6 -5.77 -4.45 -13.69
N ASP A 7 -4.85 -3.50 -13.47
CA ASP A 7 -3.50 -3.78 -12.97
C ASP A 7 -3.54 -4.25 -11.51
N TYR A 8 -4.40 -3.65 -10.70
CA TYR A 8 -4.67 -4.13 -9.35
C TYR A 8 -5.11 -5.60 -9.32
N LYS A 9 -6.02 -6.00 -10.22
CA LYS A 9 -6.43 -7.41 -10.33
C LYS A 9 -5.30 -8.32 -10.80
N ASN A 10 -4.44 -7.85 -11.70
CA ASN A 10 -3.26 -8.58 -12.16
C ASN A 10 -2.25 -8.81 -11.02
N LEU A 11 -2.17 -7.89 -10.06
CA LEU A 11 -1.35 -8.00 -8.86
C LEU A 11 -1.96 -8.88 -7.76
N GLY A 12 -3.09 -9.54 -8.03
CA GLY A 12 -3.78 -10.41 -7.06
C GLY A 12 -4.80 -9.71 -6.17
N GLY A 13 -5.21 -8.49 -6.54
CA GLY A 13 -6.15 -7.67 -5.77
C GLY A 13 -7.46 -8.39 -5.43
N VAL A 14 -7.91 -8.24 -4.18
CA VAL A 14 -9.04 -8.98 -3.59
C VAL A 14 -10.38 -8.25 -3.75
N ILE A 15 -10.37 -6.93 -3.93
CA ILE A 15 -11.60 -6.16 -4.11
C ILE A 15 -12.25 -6.56 -5.44
N ALA A 16 -13.56 -6.84 -5.41
CA ALA A 16 -14.33 -7.30 -6.56
C ALA A 16 -15.03 -6.16 -7.32
N GLU A 17 -15.36 -5.08 -6.63
CA GLU A 17 -16.09 -3.93 -7.18
C GLU A 17 -15.12 -2.78 -7.47
N GLU A 18 -15.14 -2.28 -8.71
CA GLU A 18 -14.24 -1.21 -9.17
C GLU A 18 -14.47 0.11 -8.44
N ASP A 19 -15.74 0.48 -8.18
CA ASP A 19 -16.07 1.70 -7.43
C ASP A 19 -15.53 1.66 -5.99
N VAL A 20 -15.58 0.47 -5.37
CA VAL A 20 -15.03 0.22 -4.04
C VAL A 20 -13.52 0.32 -4.09
N PHE A 21 -12.87 -0.30 -5.09
CA PHE A 21 -11.45 -0.18 -5.33
C PHE A 21 -11.02 1.28 -5.49
N ALA A 22 -11.69 2.06 -6.35
CA ALA A 22 -11.35 3.45 -6.62
C ALA A 22 -11.42 4.32 -5.37
N LEU A 23 -12.34 4.03 -4.44
CA LEU A 23 -12.39 4.71 -3.15
C LEU A 23 -11.16 4.42 -2.29
N TYR A 24 -10.77 3.14 -2.17
CA TYR A 24 -9.62 2.74 -1.33
C TYR A 24 -8.28 3.06 -1.98
N GLU A 25 -8.18 2.98 -3.31
CA GLU A 25 -7.00 3.40 -4.07
C GLU A 25 -6.70 4.87 -3.79
N ARG A 26 -7.70 5.75 -3.84
CA ARG A 26 -7.51 7.18 -3.52
C ARG A 26 -7.02 7.39 -2.10
N GLN A 27 -7.53 6.61 -1.14
CA GLN A 27 -7.07 6.69 0.26
C GLN A 27 -5.64 6.16 0.42
N ALA A 28 -5.34 5.04 -0.24
CA ALA A 28 -4.02 4.42 -0.25
C ALA A 28 -2.98 5.37 -0.89
N ALA A 29 -3.31 5.94 -2.04
CA ALA A 29 -2.56 6.94 -2.75
C ALA A 29 -2.26 8.16 -1.86
N ALA A 30 -3.27 8.75 -1.23
CA ALA A 30 -3.08 9.90 -0.35
C ALA A 30 -2.18 9.56 0.85
N LYS A 31 -2.29 8.36 1.43
CA LYS A 31 -1.42 7.91 2.52
C LYS A 31 0.02 7.69 2.04
N ALA A 32 0.21 6.98 0.93
CA ALA A 32 1.52 6.74 0.35
C ALA A 32 2.22 8.05 0.00
N ASP A 33 1.49 8.99 -0.58
CA ASP A 33 1.99 10.31 -0.96
C ASP A 33 2.34 11.15 0.28
N TYR A 34 1.53 11.08 1.34
CA TYR A 34 1.83 11.73 2.61
C TYR A 34 3.16 11.25 3.22
N TYR A 35 3.42 9.95 3.26
CA TYR A 35 4.65 9.40 3.83
C TYR A 35 5.89 9.58 2.94
N THR A 36 5.67 9.68 1.62
CA THR A 36 6.73 10.00 0.65
C THR A 36 6.89 11.51 0.45
N GLN A 37 6.08 12.33 1.12
CA GLN A 37 6.04 13.80 1.01
C GLN A 37 5.89 14.31 -0.42
N GLY A 38 4.97 13.74 -1.19
CA GLY A 38 4.74 14.19 -2.55
C GLY A 38 5.78 13.69 -3.57
N ARG A 39 6.76 12.88 -3.16
CA ARG A 39 7.81 12.42 -4.07
C ARG A 39 7.28 11.47 -5.13
N ILE A 40 6.35 10.59 -4.76
CA ILE A 40 5.76 9.65 -5.73
C ILE A 40 4.82 10.36 -6.70
N SER A 41 4.11 11.41 -6.27
CA SER A 41 3.27 12.23 -7.15
C SER A 41 4.06 13.19 -8.05
N ALA A 42 5.30 13.50 -7.67
CA ALA A 42 6.22 14.32 -8.48
C ALA A 42 6.96 13.52 -9.57
N LEU A 43 6.83 12.19 -9.61
CA LEU A 43 7.43 11.37 -10.66
C LEU A 43 6.64 11.53 -11.97
N GLU A 44 7.34 11.74 -13.09
CA GLU A 44 6.71 11.79 -14.42
C GLU A 44 6.13 10.44 -14.83
N GLU A 45 6.76 9.35 -14.41
CA GLU A 45 6.30 7.98 -14.61
C GLU A 45 6.24 7.26 -13.27
N ILE A 46 5.11 6.60 -12.99
CA ILE A 46 4.90 5.89 -11.73
C ILE A 46 5.58 4.52 -11.81
N PRO A 47 6.61 4.24 -10.99
CA PRO A 47 7.29 2.96 -11.01
C PRO A 47 6.37 1.82 -10.56
N THR A 48 6.63 0.61 -11.06
CA THR A 48 5.90 -0.60 -10.64
C THR A 48 5.98 -0.84 -9.13
N ALA A 49 7.08 -0.45 -8.48
CA ALA A 49 7.22 -0.50 -7.02
C ALA A 49 6.17 0.38 -6.29
N VAL A 50 5.83 1.54 -6.83
CA VAL A 50 4.79 2.42 -6.28
C VAL A 50 3.40 1.82 -6.50
N GLN A 51 3.17 1.23 -7.68
CA GLN A 51 1.93 0.52 -8.00
C GLN A 51 1.69 -0.64 -7.02
N GLU A 52 2.72 -1.44 -6.76
CA GLU A 52 2.66 -2.55 -5.79
C GLU A 52 2.41 -2.05 -4.36
N ALA A 53 3.09 -0.97 -3.95
CA ALA A 53 2.87 -0.35 -2.65
C ALA A 53 1.41 0.09 -2.46
N VAL A 54 0.86 0.79 -3.46
CA VAL A 54 -0.52 1.30 -3.44
C VAL A 54 -1.52 0.14 -3.45
N ALA A 55 -1.28 -0.93 -4.22
CA ALA A 55 -2.11 -2.13 -4.21
C ALA A 55 -2.19 -2.76 -2.81
N ARG A 56 -1.03 -2.99 -2.17
CA ARG A 56 -0.94 -3.59 -0.83
C ARG A 56 -1.57 -2.71 0.26
N ILE A 57 -1.45 -1.38 0.16
CA ILE A 57 -2.10 -0.45 1.09
C ILE A 57 -3.62 -0.46 0.87
N THR A 58 -4.07 -0.54 -0.38
CA THR A 58 -5.50 -0.62 -0.73
C THR A 58 -6.15 -1.84 -0.07
N ASP A 59 -5.50 -3.00 -0.15
CA ASP A 59 -5.95 -4.23 0.50
C ASP A 59 -5.97 -4.11 2.02
N LEU A 60 -4.91 -3.54 2.61
CA LEU A 60 -4.83 -3.30 4.05
C LEU A 60 -6.00 -2.44 4.56
N LEU A 61 -6.33 -1.36 3.84
CA LEU A 61 -7.43 -0.47 4.20
C LEU A 61 -8.79 -1.13 4.06
N PHE A 62 -8.97 -1.92 2.99
CA PHE A 62 -10.20 -2.69 2.75
C PHE A 62 -10.44 -3.72 3.87
N HIS A 63 -9.45 -4.58 4.13
CA HIS A 63 -9.54 -5.63 5.16
C HIS A 63 -9.74 -5.08 6.57
N LYS A 64 -9.09 -3.95 6.88
CA LYS A 64 -9.30 -3.34 8.19
C LYS A 64 -10.71 -2.78 8.36
N LYS A 65 -11.30 -2.20 7.30
CA LYS A 65 -12.66 -1.65 7.38
C LYS A 65 -13.72 -2.76 7.50
N ASP A 66 -13.50 -3.91 6.88
CA ASP A 66 -14.37 -5.09 7.04
C ASP A 66 -14.17 -5.84 8.37
N GLY A 67 -13.23 -5.42 9.22
CA GLY A 67 -12.93 -6.08 10.50
C GLY A 67 -12.25 -7.45 10.37
N GLU A 68 -12.11 -7.96 9.15
CA GLU A 68 -11.30 -9.14 8.83
C GLU A 68 -9.84 -8.72 8.59
N ILE A 69 -9.08 -8.51 9.67
CA ILE A 69 -7.62 -8.54 9.56
C ILE A 69 -7.20 -10.00 9.36
N LYS A 70 -7.37 -10.52 8.14
CA LYS A 70 -6.76 -11.78 7.71
C LYS A 70 -5.29 -11.50 7.49
N ALA A 71 -4.43 -12.11 8.32
CA ALA A 71 -2.98 -12.06 8.14
C ALA A 71 -2.65 -12.53 6.72
N CYS A 72 -2.22 -11.61 5.85
CA CYS A 72 -1.67 -11.97 4.55
C CYS A 72 -0.27 -12.53 4.78
N SER A 73 -0.15 -13.85 4.79
CA SER A 73 1.12 -14.56 4.74
C SER A 73 1.65 -14.51 3.31
N ASN A 74 2.66 -13.70 3.05
CA ASN A 74 3.51 -13.83 1.87
C ASN A 74 4.94 -14.07 2.36
N ASP A 75 5.55 -15.19 1.94
CA ASP A 75 6.96 -15.55 2.17
C ASP A 75 7.43 -15.90 3.60
N GLY A 76 6.69 -16.74 4.32
CA GLY A 76 7.21 -17.40 5.54
C GLY A 76 7.35 -16.48 6.77
N VAL A 77 6.99 -15.21 6.64
CA VAL A 77 6.74 -14.29 7.75
C VAL A 77 5.23 -14.07 7.81
N SER A 78 4.56 -14.80 8.71
CA SER A 78 3.17 -14.48 9.05
C SER A 78 3.15 -13.16 9.79
N ILE A 79 2.81 -12.08 9.08
CA ILE A 79 2.65 -10.75 9.69
C ILE A 79 1.28 -10.73 10.36
N THR A 80 1.28 -11.07 11.64
CA THR A 80 0.10 -10.93 12.49
C THR A 80 -0.08 -9.44 12.80
N TYR A 81 -0.92 -8.73 12.04
CA TYR A 81 -1.34 -7.35 12.36
C TYR A 81 -2.22 -7.25 13.63
N ALA A 82 -2.31 -8.33 14.43
CA ALA A 82 -3.17 -8.43 15.60
C ALA A 82 -2.61 -7.73 16.85
N ASP A 83 -1.35 -7.29 16.85
CA ASP A 83 -0.74 -6.68 18.03
C ASP A 83 -0.36 -5.22 17.78
N THR A 84 -1.19 -4.31 18.28
CA THR A 84 -0.83 -2.95 18.74
C THR A 84 0.00 -2.03 17.82
N GLN A 85 0.01 -2.25 16.49
CA GLN A 85 0.55 -1.29 15.52
C GLN A 85 -0.57 -0.73 14.63
N GLY A 86 -0.80 0.58 14.68
CA GLY A 86 -1.86 1.26 13.91
C GLY A 86 -1.66 1.10 12.40
N VAL A 87 -2.70 1.43 11.60
CA VAL A 87 -2.64 1.41 10.11
C VAL A 87 -1.41 2.09 9.58
N ASP A 88 -1.05 3.20 10.21
CA ASP A 88 0.08 4.02 9.81
C ASP A 88 1.42 3.28 9.92
N ALA A 89 1.60 2.42 10.92
CA ALA A 89 2.80 1.59 11.04
C ALA A 89 2.83 0.50 9.95
N ALA A 90 1.70 -0.13 9.67
CA ALA A 90 1.58 -1.13 8.59
C ALA A 90 1.81 -0.50 7.20
N VAL A 91 1.29 0.71 6.96
CA VAL A 91 1.53 1.47 5.73
C VAL A 91 3.01 1.80 5.58
N LEU A 92 3.66 2.30 6.65
CA LEU A 92 5.10 2.58 6.62
C LEU A 92 5.94 1.33 6.37
N GLN A 93 5.52 0.17 6.89
CA GLN A 93 6.18 -1.09 6.62
C GLN A 93 6.04 -1.49 5.14
N ILE A 94 4.83 -1.41 4.57
CA ILE A 94 4.62 -1.71 3.15
C ILE A 94 5.51 -0.82 2.28
N LEU A 95 5.54 0.49 2.56
CA LEU A 95 6.39 1.43 1.82
C LEU A 95 7.88 1.10 1.95
N ARG A 96 8.34 0.62 3.12
CA ARG A 96 9.73 0.18 3.33
C ARG A 96 10.11 -1.08 2.55
N GLU A 97 9.17 -2.00 2.40
CA GLU A 97 9.38 -3.26 1.69
C GLU A 97 9.36 -3.08 0.18
N THR A 98 8.55 -2.13 -0.30
CA THR A 98 8.27 -1.94 -1.75
C THR A 98 9.09 -0.80 -2.35
N LEU A 99 9.25 0.32 -1.65
CA LEU A 99 9.93 1.50 -2.18
C LEU A 99 11.41 1.54 -1.80
N SER A 100 12.23 2.01 -2.73
CA SER A 100 13.63 2.32 -2.45
C SER A 100 13.73 3.42 -1.37
N PRO A 101 14.76 3.37 -0.49
CA PRO A 101 14.92 4.34 0.60
C PRO A 101 14.95 5.81 0.16
N GLU A 102 15.35 6.08 -1.09
CA GLU A 102 15.42 7.42 -1.68
C GLU A 102 14.03 8.06 -1.87
N LEU A 103 13.01 7.25 -2.13
CA LEU A 103 11.63 7.71 -2.29
C LEU A 103 10.94 7.93 -0.94
N MET A 104 11.49 7.40 0.16
CA MET A 104 10.95 7.57 1.50
C MET A 104 11.53 8.79 2.23
N PHE A 105 10.71 9.49 3.01
CA PHE A 105 11.21 10.59 3.83
C PHE A 105 12.05 10.07 5.00
N ARG A 106 13.26 10.64 5.13
CA ARG A 106 14.46 10.06 5.76
C ARG A 106 14.85 8.75 5.10
N GLY A 107 15.97 8.77 4.38
CA GLY A 107 16.77 7.56 4.24
C GLY A 107 17.05 7.04 5.65
N VAL A 108 16.25 6.08 6.12
CA VAL A 108 16.62 5.30 7.29
C VAL A 108 17.66 4.33 6.75
N ALA A 109 18.86 4.89 6.56
CA ALA A 109 20.07 4.13 6.42
C ALA A 109 20.07 3.07 7.52
N ARG A 110 20.13 1.81 7.11
CA ARG A 110 20.75 0.78 7.93
C ARG A 110 22.19 0.65 7.47
#